data_AF-A0A962RBW0-F1
#
_entry.id   AF-A0A962RBW0-F1
#
_cell.length_a   1.000
_cell.length_b   1.000
_cell.length_c   1.000
_cell.angle_alpha   90.00
_cell.angle_beta   90.00
_cell.angle_gamma   90.00
#
_symmetry.space_group_name_H-M   'P 1'
#
loop_
_entity.id
_entity.type
_entity.pdbx_description
1 polymer ?
#
loop_
_entity_poly.entity_id
_entity_poly.type
_entity_poly.pdbx_seq_one_letter_code
_entity_poly.pdbx_strand_id
1 'polypeptide(L)'
;ALRQPTASDLRLVLTVAKIIADLERIGDEAERIALFVTRIARANCNRRHYTELQHMGALVKDMLHNALDAFARMDARQAVEVARMDENVDAEYEAHMRQTMTYMMEDPRNIPPFLDSVWCARSLERIGDRSRNLCEYVIYLVKGKDVRHTTLDQMEEIAR
;
A
#
# COMPACT_ATOMS: atom_id res chain seq x y z
N ALA A 1 -29.51 23.19 22.20
CA ALA A 1 -28.67 22.00 21.96
C ALA A 1 -27.88 22.23 20.67
N LEU A 2 -26.58 22.52 20.78
CA LEU A 2 -25.47 21.58 20.57
C LEU A 2 -25.24 21.26 19.08
N ARG A 3 -24.31 22.01 18.44
CA ARG A 3 -23.54 21.54 17.28
C ARG A 3 -22.33 20.72 17.73
N GLN A 4 -22.48 19.95 18.80
CA GLN A 4 -21.45 18.99 19.18
C GLN A 4 -21.66 17.75 18.30
N PRO A 5 -20.65 17.32 17.54
CA PRO A 5 -20.77 16.11 16.75
C PRO A 5 -21.15 14.95 17.65
N THR A 6 -22.06 14.10 17.18
CA THR A 6 -22.28 12.81 17.83
C THR A 6 -21.00 11.97 17.72
N ALA A 7 -20.83 10.95 18.57
CA ALA A 7 -19.61 10.14 18.57
C ALA A 7 -19.26 9.56 17.18
N SER A 8 -20.27 9.27 16.34
CA SER A 8 -20.09 8.86 14.94
C SER A 8 -19.56 9.96 14.05
N ASP A 9 -20.08 11.19 14.15
CA ASP A 9 -19.66 12.32 13.32
C ASP A 9 -18.21 12.72 13.62
N LEU A 10 -17.83 12.67 14.90
CA LEU A 10 -16.45 12.94 15.31
C LEU A 10 -15.48 11.88 14.77
N ARG A 11 -15.86 10.59 14.85
CA ARG A 11 -15.05 9.50 14.25
C ARG A 11 -14.90 9.69 12.75
N LEU A 12 -15.96 10.07 12.05
CA LEU A 12 -15.90 10.32 10.61
C LEU A 12 -14.90 11.42 10.28
N VAL A 13 -14.99 12.58 10.93
CA VAL A 13 -14.08 13.72 10.68
C VAL A 13 -12.63 13.34 10.98
N LEU A 14 -12.39 12.65 12.10
CA LEU A 14 -11.04 12.18 12.47
C LEU A 14 -10.49 11.15 11.48
N THR A 15 -11.32 10.20 11.03
CA THR A 15 -10.95 9.21 10.02
C THR A 15 -10.61 9.89 8.70
N VAL A 16 -11.44 10.82 8.23
CA VAL A 16 -11.17 11.59 6.99
C VAL A 16 -9.85 12.34 7.08
N ALA A 17 -9.56 13.01 8.21
CA ALA A 17 -8.31 13.73 8.40
C ALA A 17 -7.07 12.80 8.31
N LYS A 18 -7.17 11.59 8.87
CA LYS A 18 -6.10 10.58 8.77
C LYS A 18 -5.93 10.05 7.35
N ILE A 19 -7.03 9.75 6.67
CA ILE A 19 -7.01 9.24 5.28
C ILE A 19 -6.36 10.28 4.35
N ILE A 20 -6.69 11.57 4.50
CA ILE A 20 -6.08 12.63 3.68
C ILE A 20 -4.56 12.66 3.85
N ALA A 21 -4.06 12.51 5.08
CA ALA A 21 -2.62 12.48 5.34
C ALA A 21 -1.96 11.26 4.69
N ASP A 22 -2.57 10.07 4.78
CA ASP A 22 -2.04 8.87 4.13
C ASP A 22 -2.10 8.95 2.60
N LEU A 23 -3.13 9.58 2.02
CA LEU A 23 -3.22 9.82 0.58
C LEU A 23 -2.14 10.78 0.06
N GLU A 24 -1.79 11.82 0.83
CA GLU A 24 -0.66 12.68 0.50
C GLU A 24 0.66 11.89 0.48
N ARG A 25 0.89 11.02 1.47
CA ARG A 25 2.05 10.13 1.51
C ARG A 25 2.10 9.15 0.35
N ILE A 26 0.95 8.62 -0.08
CA ILE A 26 0.87 7.79 -1.29
C ILE A 26 1.28 8.60 -2.52
N GLY A 27 0.86 9.87 -2.60
CA GLY A 27 1.29 10.81 -3.65
C GLY A 27 2.82 10.99 -3.67
N ASP A 28 3.45 11.21 -2.50
CA ASP A 28 4.90 11.32 -2.38
C ASP A 28 5.63 10.07 -2.91
N GLU A 29 5.14 8.87 -2.56
CA GLU A 29 5.73 7.62 -3.04
C GLU A 29 5.51 7.41 -4.55
N ALA A 30 4.37 7.82 -5.09
CA ALA A 30 4.11 7.81 -6.54
C ALA A 30 5.07 8.75 -7.31
N GLU A 31 5.37 9.93 -6.76
CA GLU A 31 6.37 10.85 -7.32
C GLU A 31 7.76 10.19 -7.35
N ARG A 32 8.17 9.53 -6.26
CA ARG A 32 9.45 8.80 -6.20
C ARG A 32 9.53 7.70 -7.24
N ILE A 33 8.47 6.91 -7.42
CA ILE A 33 8.41 5.88 -8.46
C ILE A 33 8.62 6.51 -9.84
N ALA A 34 7.93 7.63 -10.15
CA ALA A 34 8.09 8.31 -11.44
C ALA A 34 9.54 8.78 -11.68
N LEU A 35 10.21 9.27 -10.63
CA LEU A 35 11.62 9.66 -10.69
C LEU A 35 12.53 8.46 -11.02
N PHE A 36 12.40 7.35 -10.29
CA PHE A 36 13.24 6.17 -10.51
C PHE A 36 12.96 5.49 -11.85
N VAL A 37 11.70 5.38 -12.27
CA VAL A 37 11.34 4.84 -13.59
C VAL A 37 11.99 5.64 -14.72
N THR A 38 12.07 6.98 -14.59
CA THR A 38 12.75 7.82 -15.57
C THR A 38 14.25 7.53 -15.65
N ARG A 39 14.90 7.22 -14.53
CA ARG A 39 16.34 6.86 -14.49
C ARG A 39 16.57 5.48 -15.11
N ILE A 40 15.73 4.50 -14.79
CA ILE A 40 15.76 3.15 -15.37
C ILE A 40 15.56 3.22 -16.90
N ALA A 41 14.60 4.02 -17.37
CA ALA A 41 14.33 4.17 -18.80
C ALA A 41 15.55 4.73 -19.57
N ARG A 42 16.31 5.65 -18.97
CA ARG A 42 17.53 6.22 -19.58
C ARG A 42 18.69 5.24 -19.64
N ALA A 43 18.71 4.23 -18.77
CA ALA A 43 19.76 3.22 -18.73
C ALA A 43 19.61 2.12 -19.80
N ASN A 44 18.56 2.16 -20.64
CA ASN A 44 18.26 1.16 -21.69
C ASN A 44 18.23 -0.29 -21.17
N CYS A 45 17.77 -0.48 -19.94
CA CYS A 45 17.71 -1.79 -19.31
C CYS A 45 16.68 -2.71 -19.98
N ASN A 46 16.95 -4.01 -19.95
CA ASN A 46 16.03 -5.01 -20.49
C ASN A 46 14.74 -5.07 -19.66
N ARG A 47 13.61 -4.73 -20.30
CA ARG A 47 12.27 -4.66 -19.66
C ARG A 47 11.85 -5.96 -18.99
N ARG A 48 12.39 -7.11 -19.41
CA ARG A 48 12.06 -8.42 -18.84
C ARG A 48 12.43 -8.55 -17.36
N HIS A 49 13.43 -7.81 -16.88
CA HIS A 49 13.87 -7.86 -15.49
C HIS A 49 12.95 -7.14 -14.50
N TYR A 50 11.86 -6.52 -14.98
CA TYR A 50 10.94 -5.72 -14.16
C TYR A 50 9.51 -6.23 -14.18
N THR A 51 9.28 -7.49 -14.57
CA THR A 51 7.93 -8.07 -14.70
C THR A 51 7.27 -8.21 -13.33
N GLU A 52 8.02 -8.66 -12.35
CA GLU A 52 7.62 -8.83 -10.95
C GLU A 52 7.29 -7.47 -10.32
N LEU A 53 8.10 -6.46 -10.60
CA LEU A 53 7.83 -5.08 -10.16
C LEU A 53 6.52 -4.52 -10.75
N GLN A 54 6.21 -4.84 -12.02
CA GLN A 54 4.94 -4.47 -12.63
C GLN A 54 3.76 -5.20 -11.98
N HIS A 55 3.94 -6.48 -11.63
CA HIS A 55 2.92 -7.25 -10.94
C HIS A 55 2.62 -6.69 -9.55
N MET A 56 3.66 -6.42 -8.75
CA MET A 56 3.55 -5.74 -7.46
C MET A 56 2.84 -4.39 -7.60
N GLY A 57 3.16 -3.61 -8.63
CA GLY A 57 2.50 -2.33 -8.91
C GLY A 57 1.01 -2.46 -9.21
N ALA A 58 0.60 -3.50 -9.94
CA ALA A 58 -0.81 -3.79 -10.19
C ALA A 58 -1.55 -4.17 -8.90
N LEU A 59 -0.94 -5.04 -8.09
CA LEU A 59 -1.51 -5.50 -6.84
C LEU A 59 -1.73 -4.35 -5.84
N VAL A 60 -0.72 -3.50 -5.65
CA VAL A 60 -0.80 -2.32 -4.77
C VAL A 60 -1.84 -1.31 -5.26
N LYS A 61 -1.95 -1.09 -6.56
CA LYS A 61 -2.98 -0.21 -7.15
C LYS A 61 -4.39 -0.74 -6.86
N ASP A 62 -4.60 -2.04 -7.00
CA ASP A 62 -5.89 -2.67 -6.71
C ASP A 62 -6.20 -2.63 -5.20
N MET A 63 -5.17 -2.80 -4.35
CA MET A 63 -5.28 -2.69 -2.90
C MET A 63 -5.74 -1.29 -2.47
N LEU A 64 -5.12 -0.23 -3.02
CA LEU A 64 -5.53 1.15 -2.76
C LEU A 64 -6.96 1.44 -3.24
N HIS A 65 -7.30 0.98 -4.45
CA HIS A 65 -8.66 1.15 -4.99
C HIS A 65 -9.72 0.50 -4.08
N ASN A 66 -9.47 -0.74 -3.65
CA ASN A 66 -10.39 -1.46 -2.78
C ASN A 66 -10.46 -0.86 -1.36
N ALA A 67 -9.36 -0.32 -0.82
CA ALA A 67 -9.37 0.40 0.44
C ALA A 67 -10.27 1.65 0.38
N LEU A 68 -10.22 2.38 -0.73
CA LEU A 68 -11.06 3.56 -0.96
C LEU A 68 -12.53 3.20 -1.19
N ASP A 69 -12.82 2.10 -1.91
CA ASP A 69 -14.18 1.59 -2.07
C ASP A 69 -14.77 1.13 -0.73
N ALA A 70 -13.99 0.43 0.10
CA ALA A 70 -14.38 0.05 1.46
C ALA A 70 -14.69 1.26 2.32
N PHE A 71 -13.91 2.34 2.22
CA PHE A 71 -14.20 3.59 2.90
C PHE A 71 -15.48 4.26 2.40
N ALA A 72 -15.65 4.38 1.08
CA ALA A 72 -16.82 5.01 0.47
C ALA A 72 -18.13 4.30 0.83
N ARG A 73 -18.09 2.96 0.95
CA ARG A 73 -19.23 2.11 1.32
C ARG A 73 -19.36 1.87 2.82
N MET A 74 -18.38 2.31 3.62
CA MET A 74 -18.26 1.98 5.03
C MET A 74 -18.30 0.46 5.27
N ASP A 75 -17.64 -0.31 4.41
CA ASP A 75 -17.62 -1.77 4.43
C ASP A 75 -16.40 -2.30 5.21
N ALA A 76 -16.63 -2.66 6.47
CA ALA A 76 -15.60 -3.21 7.33
C ALA A 76 -15.13 -4.61 6.89
N ARG A 77 -15.94 -5.39 6.16
CA ARG A 77 -15.54 -6.72 5.70
C ARG A 77 -14.61 -6.60 4.49
N GLN A 78 -14.95 -5.74 3.54
CA GLN A 78 -14.07 -5.42 2.42
C GLN A 78 -12.72 -4.88 2.91
N ALA A 79 -12.72 -4.05 3.96
CA ALA A 79 -11.48 -3.56 4.58
C ALA A 79 -10.58 -4.69 5.11
N VAL A 80 -11.16 -5.76 5.68
CA VAL A 80 -10.37 -6.95 6.12
C VAL A 80 -9.79 -7.69 4.92
N GLU A 81 -10.55 -7.88 3.84
CA GLU A 81 -10.04 -8.52 2.63
C GLU A 81 -8.85 -7.77 2.03
N VAL A 82 -8.90 -6.44 2.03
CA VAL A 82 -7.77 -5.61 1.58
C VAL A 82 -6.57 -5.74 2.52
N ALA A 83 -6.78 -5.78 3.84
CA ALA A 83 -5.70 -6.02 4.79
C ALA A 83 -5.01 -7.39 4.59
N ARG A 84 -5.74 -8.40 4.09
CA ARG A 84 -5.16 -9.70 3.71
C ARG A 84 -4.32 -9.63 2.43
N MET A 85 -4.61 -8.70 1.51
CA MET A 85 -3.83 -8.53 0.28
C MET A 85 -2.39 -8.09 0.53
N ASP A 86 -2.13 -7.46 1.68
CA ASP A 86 -0.82 -6.97 2.11
C ASP A 86 0.24 -8.09 2.18
N GLU A 87 -0.15 -9.29 2.63
CA GLU A 87 0.75 -10.46 2.66
C GLU A 87 1.26 -10.84 1.26
N ASN A 88 0.45 -10.62 0.22
CA ASN A 88 0.86 -10.85 -1.16
C ASN A 88 1.84 -9.75 -1.64
N VAL A 89 1.67 -8.50 -1.20
CA VAL A 89 2.62 -7.41 -1.50
C VAL A 89 3.99 -7.74 -0.92
N ASP A 90 4.03 -8.20 0.33
CA ASP A 90 5.26 -8.57 1.02
C ASP A 90 5.99 -9.73 0.31
N ALA A 91 5.25 -10.76 -0.10
CA ALA A 91 5.80 -11.89 -0.83
C ALA A 91 6.41 -11.47 -2.18
N GLU A 92 5.72 -10.61 -2.93
CA GLU A 92 6.20 -10.06 -4.21
C GLU A 92 7.43 -9.16 -4.00
N TYR A 93 7.45 -8.35 -2.94
CA TYR A 93 8.60 -7.53 -2.59
C TYR A 93 9.83 -8.40 -2.33
N GLU A 94 9.71 -9.43 -1.50
CA GLU A 94 10.82 -10.34 -1.23
C GLU A 94 11.30 -11.09 -2.48
N ALA A 95 10.36 -11.52 -3.33
CA ALA A 95 10.69 -12.17 -4.60
C ALA A 95 11.49 -11.24 -5.51
N HIS A 96 11.05 -9.98 -5.65
CA HIS A 96 11.76 -8.96 -6.42
C HIS A 96 13.16 -8.69 -5.88
N MET A 97 13.33 -8.65 -4.55
CA MET A 97 14.64 -8.46 -3.93
C MET A 97 15.61 -9.59 -4.26
N ARG A 98 15.19 -10.86 -4.13
CA ARG A 98 16.02 -12.03 -4.45
C ARG A 98 16.44 -12.07 -5.92
N GLN A 99 15.49 -11.79 -6.81
CA GLN A 99 15.73 -11.75 -8.25
C GLN A 99 16.70 -10.62 -8.62
N THR A 100 16.49 -9.43 -8.06
CA THR A 100 17.35 -8.28 -8.31
C THR A 100 18.79 -8.53 -7.87
N MET A 101 19.01 -9.18 -6.71
CA MET A 101 20.35 -9.59 -6.28
C MET A 101 21.02 -10.52 -7.31
N THR A 102 20.26 -11.47 -7.87
CA THR A 102 20.78 -12.40 -8.88
C THR A 102 21.24 -11.65 -10.14
N TYR A 103 20.46 -10.68 -10.63
CA TYR A 103 20.84 -9.89 -11.79
C TYR A 103 22.02 -8.94 -11.54
N MET A 104 22.13 -8.39 -10.33
CA MET A 104 23.29 -7.59 -9.94
C MET A 104 24.58 -8.43 -9.91
N MET A 105 24.49 -9.71 -9.54
CA MET A 105 25.63 -10.65 -9.55
C MET A 105 26.02 -11.10 -10.96
N GLU A 106 25.05 -11.21 -11.88
CA GLU A 106 25.29 -11.56 -13.28
C GLU A 106 26.07 -10.48 -14.03
N ASP A 107 25.72 -9.20 -13.85
CA ASP A 107 26.46 -8.07 -14.42
C ASP A 107 26.49 -6.87 -13.46
N PRO A 108 27.60 -6.65 -12.74
CA PRO A 108 27.75 -5.53 -11.80
C PRO A 108 27.57 -4.14 -12.43
N ARG A 109 27.70 -4.00 -13.75
CA ARG A 109 27.48 -2.71 -14.43
C ARG A 109 26.02 -2.28 -14.38
N ASN A 110 25.09 -3.22 -14.15
CA ASN A 110 23.66 -2.96 -14.03
C ASN A 110 23.23 -2.67 -12.58
N ILE A 111 24.14 -2.62 -11.61
CA ILE A 111 23.79 -2.33 -10.21
C ILE A 111 22.99 -1.02 -10.08
N PRO A 112 23.38 0.13 -10.69
CA PRO A 112 22.64 1.37 -10.52
C PRO A 112 21.15 1.31 -10.91
N PRO A 113 20.76 0.84 -12.13
CA PRO A 113 19.35 0.73 -12.48
C PRO A 113 18.58 -0.33 -11.68
N PHE A 114 19.25 -1.36 -11.18
CA PHE A 114 18.64 -2.34 -10.27
C PHE A 114 18.43 -1.78 -8.85
N LEU A 115 19.30 -0.88 -8.38
CA LEU A 115 19.03 -0.15 -7.14
C LEU A 115 17.82 0.77 -7.30
N ASP A 116 17.68 1.44 -8.44
CA ASP A 116 16.48 2.25 -8.72
C ASP A 116 15.20 1.38 -8.71
N SER A 117 15.25 0.12 -9.17
CA SER A 117 14.07 -0.77 -9.09
C SER A 117 13.76 -1.25 -7.67
N VAL A 118 14.77 -1.48 -6.84
CA VAL A 118 14.58 -1.74 -5.41
C VAL A 118 13.88 -0.57 -4.73
N TRP A 119 14.26 0.67 -5.06
CA TRP A 119 13.58 1.85 -4.53
C TRP A 119 12.13 1.96 -5.00
N CYS A 120 11.84 1.63 -6.27
CA CYS A 120 10.46 1.52 -6.74
C CYS A 120 9.65 0.49 -5.94
N ALA A 121 10.22 -0.72 -5.73
CA ALA A 121 9.56 -1.78 -4.97
C ALA A 121 9.28 -1.34 -3.52
N ARG A 122 10.23 -0.62 -2.90
CA ARG A 122 10.06 -0.07 -1.56
C ARG A 122 8.96 1.00 -1.51
N SER A 123 8.87 1.87 -2.51
CA SER A 123 7.78 2.84 -2.60
C SER A 123 6.41 2.16 -2.81
N LEU A 124 6.36 1.05 -3.56
CA LEU A 124 5.14 0.26 -3.71
C LEU A 124 4.70 -0.42 -2.40
N GLU A 125 5.63 -1.02 -1.66
CA GLU A 125 5.33 -1.60 -0.32
C GLU A 125 4.76 -0.54 0.62
N ARG A 126 5.34 0.66 0.65
CA ARG A 126 4.82 1.77 1.46
C ARG A 126 3.42 2.21 1.05
N ILE A 127 3.08 2.19 -0.24
CA ILE A 127 1.70 2.47 -0.69
C ILE A 127 0.77 1.34 -0.22
N GLY A 128 1.25 0.09 -0.23
CA GLY A 128 0.57 -1.06 0.34
C GLY A 128 0.22 -0.85 1.82
N ASP A 129 1.24 -0.60 2.64
CA ASP A 129 1.10 -0.30 4.08
C ASP A 129 0.08 0.80 4.35
N ARG A 130 0.11 1.88 3.56
CA ARG A 130 -0.83 3.01 3.71
C ARG A 130 -2.25 2.60 3.33
N SER A 131 -2.41 1.75 2.33
CA SER A 131 -3.72 1.19 1.96
C SER A 131 -4.28 0.27 3.06
N ARG A 132 -3.42 -0.48 3.75
CA ARG A 132 -3.79 -1.25 4.95
C ARG A 132 -4.24 -0.32 6.09
N ASN A 133 -3.49 0.75 6.37
CA ASN A 133 -3.87 1.75 7.38
C ASN A 133 -5.28 2.33 7.12
N LEU A 134 -5.58 2.66 5.86
CA LEU A 134 -6.90 3.12 5.44
C LEU A 134 -7.99 2.12 5.87
N CYS A 135 -7.76 0.82 5.67
CA CYS A 135 -8.69 -0.24 6.06
C CYS A 135 -8.89 -0.33 7.58
N GLU A 136 -7.82 -0.18 8.36
CA GLU A 136 -7.93 -0.10 9.83
C GLU A 136 -8.80 1.09 10.26
N TYR A 137 -8.68 2.23 9.58
CA TYR A 137 -9.51 3.41 9.86
C TYR A 137 -10.98 3.20 9.49
N VAL A 138 -11.26 2.44 8.43
CA VAL A 138 -12.64 2.04 8.06
C VAL A 138 -13.24 1.16 9.16
N ILE A 139 -12.51 0.16 9.63
CA ILE A 139 -12.99 -0.73 10.71
C ILE A 139 -13.26 0.08 11.98
N TYR A 140 -12.36 0.99 12.35
CA TYR A 140 -12.58 1.89 13.49
C TYR A 140 -13.80 2.79 13.30
N LEU A 141 -14.01 3.34 12.10
CA LEU A 141 -15.15 4.20 11.79
C LEU A 141 -16.48 3.45 11.96
N VAL A 142 -16.56 2.21 11.46
CA VAL A 142 -17.78 1.40 11.43
C VAL A 142 -18.05 0.74 12.79
N LYS A 143 -17.04 0.06 13.35
CA LYS A 143 -17.18 -0.79 14.54
C LYS A 143 -16.83 -0.07 15.83
N GLY A 144 -16.12 1.07 15.75
CA GLY A 144 -15.67 1.83 16.92
C GLY A 144 -14.54 1.19 17.71
N LYS A 145 -13.94 0.11 17.20
CA LYS A 145 -12.84 -0.61 17.81
C LYS A 145 -11.55 -0.31 17.08
N ASP A 146 -10.50 -0.07 17.84
CA ASP A 146 -9.15 0.07 17.30
C ASP A 146 -8.59 -1.32 17.00
N VAL A 147 -8.22 -1.55 15.74
CA VAL A 147 -7.69 -2.83 15.26
C VAL A 147 -6.22 -2.75 14.88
N ARG A 148 -5.57 -1.62 15.18
CA ARG A 148 -4.13 -1.47 14.97
C ARG A 148 -3.39 -2.50 15.80
N HIS A 149 -2.37 -3.13 15.21
CA HIS A 149 -1.56 -4.17 15.85
C HIS A 149 -2.32 -5.44 16.25
N THR A 150 -3.49 -5.70 15.65
CA THR A 150 -4.22 -6.96 15.81
C THR A 150 -3.91 -7.93 14.65
N THR A 151 -4.13 -9.22 14.87
CA THR A 151 -3.98 -10.22 13.79
C THR A 151 -5.14 -10.10 12.79
N LEU A 152 -4.95 -10.60 11.57
CA LEU A 152 -6.02 -10.61 10.55
C LEU A 152 -7.28 -11.36 11.04
N ASP A 153 -7.11 -12.43 11.80
CA ASP A 153 -8.22 -13.19 12.38
C ASP A 153 -9.02 -12.35 13.39
N GLN A 154 -8.33 -11.57 14.22
CA GLN A 154 -8.96 -10.64 15.17
C GLN A 154 -9.68 -9.51 14.44
N MET A 155 -9.09 -8.99 13.35
CA MET A 155 -9.73 -7.99 12.49
C MET A 155 -11.02 -8.54 11.88
N GLU A 156 -11.01 -9.79 11.40
CA GLU A 156 -12.20 -10.44 10.85
C GLU A 156 -13.30 -10.63 11.90
N GLU A 157 -12.95 -11.08 13.11
CA GLU A 157 -13.90 -11.23 14.22
C GLU A 157 -14.57 -9.89 14.56
N ILE A 158 -13.82 -8.79 14.56
CA ILE A 158 -14.33 -7.44 14.81
C ILE A 158 -15.18 -6.93 13.64
N ALA A 159 -14.86 -7.30 12.41
CA ALA A 159 -15.57 -6.87 11.21
C ALA A 159 -16.92 -7.58 11.02
N ARG A 160 -17.12 -8.77 11.60
CA ARG A 160 -18.40 -9.50 11.58
C ARG A 160 -19.54 -8.68 12.18
#